data_AF-K0RIE3-F1
#
_entry.id   AF-K0RIE3-F1
#
_cell.length_a   1.000
_cell.length_b   1.000
_cell.length_c   1.000
_cell.angle_alpha   90.00
_cell.angle_beta   90.00
_cell.angle_gamma   90.00
#
_symmetry.space_group_name_H-M   'P 1'
#
loop_
_entity.id
_entity.type
_entity.pdbx_description
1 polymer ?
#
loop_
_entity_poly.entity_id
_entity_poly.type
_entity_poly.pdbx_seq_one_letter_code
_entity_poly.pdbx_strand_id
1 'polypeptide(L)'
;SLLGLRRGGDTEICVSNQNSLIPVGDEECKKCQSGQSFWPCDDRDLCWCWDTTKPKKPPAPASGLKVAAELDPSVKKPCEIFSKTIFDQFAPNSTFPYTYEGLCNAIDDYNTHHTEKFAAMGTEQHIKHELASWLGNVAHESDDFEAGREYLVCGDRKEVDGKVYCKPCNNDLYDWPNNICSVSMVAQNSPFNSYCQPSFEPPEGCVCDTITQVEESGPLQGYIEASSVFYGRGAIQLSWNYNYIRASYSLTGKSDTFCNDPELVAQTPEYAWGTGIYFWMENQKDGSTCHKESLKGDFGGTLNNINGGLECPA
;
A
#
# COMPACT_ATOMS: atom_id res chain seq x y z
N SER A 1 18.35 -8.18 26.26
CA SER A 1 19.40 -8.94 25.58
C SER A 1 19.02 -9.09 24.12
N LEU A 2 19.89 -8.63 23.20
CA LEU A 2 19.70 -8.56 21.74
C LEU A 2 19.66 -9.96 21.10
N LEU A 3 18.55 -10.70 21.28
CA LEU A 3 18.38 -12.10 20.87
C LEU A 3 17.46 -12.29 19.65
N GLY A 4 17.11 -11.21 18.93
CA GLY A 4 15.96 -11.20 18.00
C GLY A 4 16.10 -11.96 16.67
N LEU A 5 17.32 -12.33 16.25
CA LEU A 5 17.57 -12.97 14.95
C LEU A 5 18.39 -14.27 15.09
N ARG A 6 18.25 -15.00 16.21
CA ARG A 6 18.90 -16.30 16.36
C ARG A 6 18.05 -17.41 15.77
N ARG A 7 18.70 -18.26 14.96
CA ARG A 7 18.24 -19.54 14.40
C ARG A 7 17.19 -20.24 15.28
N GLY A 8 15.94 -20.26 14.82
CA GLY A 8 14.82 -21.03 15.36
C GLY A 8 14.62 -22.40 14.69
N GLY A 9 15.31 -22.70 13.58
CA GLY A 9 15.26 -24.02 12.93
C GLY A 9 16.01 -24.10 11.59
N ASP A 10 15.94 -25.27 10.94
CA ASP A 10 16.56 -25.53 9.63
C ASP A 10 15.84 -24.80 8.46
N THR A 11 14.62 -24.29 8.69
CA THR A 11 13.78 -23.62 7.68
C THR A 11 13.84 -22.10 7.75
N GLU A 12 14.57 -21.51 8.70
CA GLU A 12 14.66 -20.06 8.81
C GLU A 12 15.86 -19.50 8.05
N ILE A 13 15.65 -18.43 7.30
CA ILE A 13 16.71 -17.65 6.67
C ILE A 13 16.54 -16.17 7.00
N CYS A 14 17.64 -15.48 7.32
CA CYS A 14 17.58 -14.05 7.58
C CYS A 14 17.77 -13.28 6.27
N VAL A 15 16.82 -12.42 5.98
CA VAL A 15 16.60 -11.71 4.72
C VAL A 15 16.41 -10.22 5.02
N SER A 16 16.56 -9.38 4.01
CA SER A 16 16.33 -7.95 4.17
C SER A 16 14.85 -7.61 4.24
N ASN A 17 14.54 -6.57 5.00
CA ASN A 17 13.21 -5.99 5.05
C ASN A 17 13.03 -5.02 3.88
N GLN A 18 12.20 -5.42 2.92
CA GLN A 18 11.95 -4.68 1.68
C GLN A 18 11.20 -3.35 1.92
N ASN A 19 10.59 -3.18 3.10
CA ASN A 19 9.98 -1.93 3.53
C ASN A 19 10.97 -0.97 4.20
N SER A 20 12.23 -1.37 4.36
CA SER A 20 13.23 -0.47 4.92
C SER A 20 13.49 0.71 3.99
N LEU A 21 13.65 1.89 4.59
CA LEU A 21 14.15 3.07 3.88
C LEU A 21 15.66 3.00 3.65
N ILE A 22 16.37 2.13 4.38
CA ILE A 22 17.81 1.95 4.26
C ILE A 22 18.04 0.67 3.42
N PRO A 23 18.68 0.77 2.25
CA PRO A 23 18.91 -0.39 1.41
C PRO A 23 19.86 -1.37 2.09
N VAL A 24 19.38 -2.60 2.28
CA VAL A 24 20.14 -3.74 2.78
C VAL A 24 19.80 -4.96 1.93
N GLY A 25 20.80 -5.73 1.53
CA GLY A 25 20.62 -6.95 0.75
C GLY A 25 20.44 -8.20 1.63
N ASP A 26 19.89 -9.25 1.04
CA ASP A 26 19.76 -10.56 1.70
C ASP A 26 21.14 -11.11 2.13
N GLU A 27 22.22 -10.83 1.38
CA GLU A 27 23.58 -11.27 1.73
C GLU A 27 24.11 -10.62 3.02
N GLU A 28 23.80 -9.35 3.26
CA GLU A 28 24.12 -8.69 4.51
C GLU A 28 23.32 -9.27 5.68
N CYS A 29 22.02 -9.52 5.48
CA CYS A 29 21.14 -10.08 6.52
C CYS A 29 21.42 -11.55 6.85
N LYS A 30 21.97 -12.34 5.91
CA LYS A 30 22.42 -13.73 6.17
C LYS A 30 23.43 -13.81 7.31
N LYS A 31 24.23 -12.76 7.53
CA LYS A 31 25.22 -12.72 8.62
C LYS A 31 24.55 -12.71 10.00
N CYS A 32 23.32 -12.19 10.11
CA CYS A 32 22.54 -12.20 11.35
C CYS A 32 22.26 -13.62 11.82
N GLN A 33 21.98 -14.54 10.89
CA GLN A 33 21.76 -15.95 11.18
C GLN A 33 23.01 -16.63 11.78
N SER A 34 24.21 -16.13 11.43
CA SER A 34 25.50 -16.63 11.94
C SER A 34 25.92 -15.98 13.26
N GLY A 35 25.06 -15.17 13.88
CA GLY A 35 25.29 -14.56 15.19
C GLY A 35 25.92 -13.16 15.15
N GLN A 36 26.00 -12.52 13.98
CA GLN A 36 26.34 -11.10 13.90
C GLN A 36 25.32 -10.27 14.71
N SER A 37 25.80 -9.38 15.57
CA SER A 37 24.97 -8.59 16.49
C SER A 37 25.12 -7.07 16.31
N PHE A 38 25.71 -6.67 15.19
CA PHE A 38 25.88 -5.28 14.77
C PHE A 38 25.32 -5.13 13.36
N TRP A 39 25.27 -3.89 12.88
CA TRP A 39 24.69 -3.51 11.60
C TRP A 39 24.92 -4.55 10.46
N PRO A 40 23.85 -4.97 9.75
CA PRO A 40 22.45 -4.52 9.86
C PRO A 40 21.62 -5.26 10.93
N CYS A 41 22.21 -6.17 11.71
CA CYS A 41 21.47 -7.12 12.57
C CYS A 41 20.99 -6.55 13.91
N ASP A 42 21.48 -5.38 14.30
CA ASP A 42 21.07 -4.64 15.49
C ASP A 42 19.83 -3.76 15.25
N ASP A 43 19.42 -3.61 13.99
CA ASP A 43 18.22 -2.89 13.57
C ASP A 43 17.18 -3.86 12.99
N ARG A 44 16.02 -3.91 13.64
CA ARG A 44 14.92 -4.82 13.29
C ARG A 44 14.16 -4.40 12.04
N ASP A 45 14.33 -3.15 11.62
CA ASP A 45 13.70 -2.63 10.42
C ASP A 45 14.54 -2.91 9.17
N LEU A 46 15.78 -3.42 9.33
CA LEU A 46 16.68 -3.77 8.22
C LEU A 46 16.66 -5.26 7.86
N CYS A 47 16.71 -6.13 8.87
CA CYS A 47 16.80 -7.57 8.68
C CYS A 47 15.77 -8.31 9.53
N TRP A 48 15.21 -9.37 8.98
CA TRP A 48 14.29 -10.26 9.68
C TRP A 48 14.55 -11.72 9.27
N CYS A 49 14.19 -12.67 10.13
CA CYS A 49 14.34 -14.10 9.81
C CYS A 49 12.99 -14.68 9.39
N TRP A 50 12.96 -15.13 8.15
CA TRP A 50 11.80 -15.69 7.47
C TRP A 50 11.84 -17.22 7.54
N ASP A 51 10.75 -17.82 8.02
CA ASP A 51 10.49 -19.25 7.90
C ASP A 51 10.05 -19.56 6.48
N THR A 52 10.90 -20.25 5.71
CA THR A 52 10.68 -20.53 4.27
C THR A 52 9.46 -21.40 3.99
N THR A 53 8.81 -21.94 5.02
CA THR A 53 7.54 -22.68 4.89
C THR A 53 6.31 -21.77 4.86
N LYS A 54 6.48 -20.48 5.16
CA LYS A 54 5.42 -19.46 5.19
C LYS A 54 5.59 -18.44 4.07
N PRO A 55 4.54 -17.69 3.70
CA PRO A 55 4.70 -16.55 2.78
C PRO A 55 5.78 -15.56 3.25
N LYS A 56 6.58 -15.02 2.32
CA LYS A 56 7.65 -14.03 2.61
C LYS A 56 7.05 -12.62 2.82
N LYS A 57 6.22 -12.46 3.86
CA LYS A 57 5.64 -11.17 4.27
C LYS A 57 6.53 -10.54 5.36
N PRO A 58 7.14 -9.35 5.12
CA PRO A 58 7.98 -8.69 6.12
C PRO A 58 7.21 -8.37 7.40
N PRO A 59 7.86 -8.34 8.57
CA PRO A 59 7.20 -7.94 9.81
C PRO A 59 6.87 -6.44 9.79
N ALA A 60 5.69 -6.09 10.30
CA ALA A 60 5.32 -4.70 10.54
C ALA A 60 6.06 -4.12 11.76
N PRO A 61 6.49 -2.83 11.72
CA PRO A 61 7.10 -2.16 12.86
C PRO A 61 6.21 -2.19 14.11
N ALA A 62 6.78 -2.65 15.22
CA ALA A 62 6.00 -2.86 16.43
C ALA A 62 5.61 -1.55 17.13
N SER A 63 4.36 -1.47 17.61
CA SER A 63 3.86 -0.36 18.45
C SER A 63 4.30 -0.51 19.91
N GLY A 64 4.57 -1.75 20.34
CA GLY A 64 4.83 -2.10 21.73
C GLY A 64 3.58 -2.32 22.58
N LEU A 65 2.38 -2.15 22.02
CA LEU A 65 1.13 -2.52 22.67
C LEU A 65 0.91 -4.03 22.60
N LYS A 66 0.08 -4.56 23.50
CA LYS A 66 -0.40 -5.94 23.41
C LYS A 66 -1.59 -6.03 22.46
N VAL A 67 -1.84 -7.22 21.91
CA VAL A 67 -3.06 -7.49 21.15
C VAL A 67 -4.27 -7.28 22.06
N ALA A 68 -5.30 -6.59 21.59
CA ALA A 68 -6.44 -6.18 22.39
C ALA A 68 -7.18 -7.35 23.05
N ALA A 69 -7.33 -8.47 22.32
CA ALA A 69 -7.96 -9.68 22.84
C ALA A 69 -7.18 -10.34 23.99
N GLU A 70 -5.89 -10.07 24.14
CA GLU A 70 -5.10 -10.51 25.31
C GLU A 70 -5.39 -9.67 26.56
N LEU A 71 -5.80 -8.42 26.37
CA LEU A 71 -6.16 -7.50 27.45
C LEU A 71 -7.61 -7.71 27.88
N ASP A 72 -8.50 -7.86 26.91
CA ASP A 72 -9.92 -8.12 27.09
C ASP A 72 -10.42 -9.08 26.00
N PRO A 73 -10.66 -10.37 26.33
CA PRO A 73 -11.18 -11.34 25.38
C PRO A 73 -12.58 -11.03 24.83
N SER A 74 -13.31 -10.08 25.43
CA SER A 74 -14.63 -9.64 24.97
C SER A 74 -14.58 -8.46 24.00
N VAL A 75 -13.38 -7.90 23.75
CA VAL A 75 -13.21 -6.80 22.80
C VAL A 75 -13.69 -7.24 21.42
N LYS A 76 -14.46 -6.38 20.77
CA LYS A 76 -14.97 -6.61 19.43
C LYS A 76 -13.84 -6.54 18.40
N LYS A 77 -13.94 -7.34 17.35
CA LYS A 77 -13.05 -7.28 16.19
C LYS A 77 -13.26 -5.98 15.40
N PRO A 78 -12.30 -5.57 14.54
CA PRO A 78 -12.41 -4.35 13.74
C PRO A 78 -13.73 -4.23 12.96
N CYS A 79 -14.11 -5.27 12.21
CA CYS A 79 -15.37 -5.30 11.45
C CYS A 79 -16.64 -5.49 12.30
N GLU A 80 -16.52 -5.77 13.59
CA GLU A 80 -17.68 -5.71 14.50
C GLU A 80 -17.86 -4.30 15.08
N ILE A 81 -16.77 -3.55 15.21
CA ILE A 81 -16.77 -2.14 15.64
C ILE A 81 -17.21 -1.25 14.49
N PHE A 82 -16.55 -1.35 13.34
CA PHE A 82 -16.94 -0.69 12.09
C PHE A 82 -17.79 -1.66 11.27
N SER A 83 -19.04 -1.84 11.71
CA SER A 83 -19.98 -2.76 11.07
C SER A 83 -20.40 -2.31 9.66
N LYS A 84 -20.97 -3.23 8.86
CA LYS A 84 -21.56 -2.93 7.53
C LYS A 84 -22.51 -1.73 7.57
N THR A 85 -23.33 -1.60 8.61
CA THR A 85 -24.25 -0.47 8.77
C THR A 85 -23.52 0.85 8.92
N ILE A 86 -22.39 0.88 9.64
CA ILE A 86 -21.58 2.09 9.76
C ILE A 86 -20.85 2.37 8.45
N PHE A 87 -20.32 1.35 7.78
CA PHE A 87 -19.72 1.50 6.45
C PHE A 87 -20.70 2.13 5.45
N ASP A 88 -21.94 1.63 5.38
CA ASP A 88 -22.95 2.16 4.46
C ASP A 88 -23.37 3.60 4.78
N GLN A 89 -23.26 4.02 6.04
CA GLN A 89 -23.52 5.39 6.45
C GLN A 89 -22.32 6.31 6.18
N PHE A 90 -21.10 5.79 6.35
CA PHE A 90 -19.86 6.52 6.17
C PHE A 90 -19.55 6.74 4.68
N ALA A 91 -19.75 5.72 3.85
CA ALA A 91 -19.41 5.69 2.43
C ALA A 91 -20.60 5.29 1.56
N PRO A 92 -21.70 6.08 1.57
CA PRO A 92 -22.96 5.72 0.91
C PRO A 92 -22.85 5.59 -0.61
N ASN A 93 -21.85 6.23 -1.22
CA ASN A 93 -21.61 6.21 -2.67
C ASN A 93 -20.44 5.32 -3.08
N SER A 94 -19.86 4.55 -2.14
CA SER A 94 -18.70 3.71 -2.43
C SER A 94 -18.91 2.86 -3.68
N THR A 95 -17.92 2.88 -4.56
CA THR A 95 -17.95 2.15 -5.83
C THR A 95 -16.99 0.96 -5.80
N PHE A 96 -17.17 0.01 -6.71
CA PHE A 96 -16.20 -1.07 -6.86
C PHE A 96 -14.80 -0.49 -7.18
N PRO A 97 -13.73 -0.92 -6.50
CA PRO A 97 -13.60 -2.17 -5.71
C PRO A 97 -13.89 -2.08 -4.21
N TYR A 98 -14.38 -0.94 -3.70
CA TYR A 98 -14.52 -0.68 -2.26
C TYR A 98 -15.76 -1.35 -1.66
N THR A 99 -15.67 -2.65 -1.42
CA THR A 99 -16.73 -3.40 -0.73
C THR A 99 -16.39 -3.60 0.74
N TYR A 100 -17.42 -3.62 1.60
CA TYR A 100 -17.25 -3.93 3.03
C TYR A 100 -16.66 -5.33 3.26
N GLU A 101 -17.09 -6.32 2.48
CA GLU A 101 -16.55 -7.68 2.56
C GLU A 101 -15.05 -7.70 2.22
N GLY A 102 -14.65 -6.99 1.16
CA GLY A 102 -13.25 -6.82 0.80
C GLY A 102 -12.42 -6.16 1.89
N LEU A 103 -13.00 -5.17 2.60
CA LEU A 103 -12.34 -4.52 3.74
C LEU A 103 -12.09 -5.53 4.86
N CYS A 104 -13.10 -6.30 5.24
CA CYS A 104 -12.96 -7.29 6.31
C CYS A 104 -12.00 -8.42 5.95
N ASN A 105 -12.05 -8.90 4.70
CA ASN A 105 -11.11 -9.90 4.19
C ASN A 105 -9.66 -9.37 4.21
N ALA A 106 -9.45 -8.11 3.83
CA ALA A 106 -8.13 -7.48 3.88
C ALA A 106 -7.60 -7.34 5.31
N ILE A 107 -8.44 -6.91 6.26
CA ILE A 107 -8.09 -6.82 7.68
C ILE A 107 -7.73 -8.20 8.25
N ASP A 108 -8.57 -9.20 7.99
CA ASP A 108 -8.37 -10.56 8.50
C ASP A 108 -7.11 -11.21 7.88
N ASP A 109 -6.85 -11.04 6.58
CA ASP A 109 -5.63 -11.52 5.94
C ASP A 109 -4.39 -10.86 6.56
N TYR A 110 -4.39 -9.53 6.69
CA TYR A 110 -3.28 -8.79 7.27
C TYR A 110 -3.00 -9.26 8.71
N ASN A 111 -4.05 -9.30 9.54
CA ASN A 111 -3.94 -9.68 10.94
C ASN A 111 -3.63 -11.16 11.16
N THR A 112 -3.90 -12.05 10.20
CA THR A 112 -3.52 -13.47 10.30
C THR A 112 -2.00 -13.65 10.13
N HIS A 113 -1.36 -12.80 9.33
CA HIS A 113 0.05 -12.96 8.96
C HIS A 113 1.03 -12.14 9.80
N HIS A 114 0.57 -11.10 10.49
CA HIS A 114 1.45 -10.19 11.25
C HIS A 114 1.28 -10.33 12.76
N THR A 115 2.36 -10.17 13.53
CA THR A 115 2.26 -10.12 15.00
C THR A 115 1.70 -8.81 15.51
N GLU A 116 2.15 -7.69 14.93
CA GLU A 116 1.52 -6.38 15.08
C GLU A 116 0.24 -6.37 14.25
N LYS A 117 -0.88 -5.92 14.83
CA LYS A 117 -2.20 -6.03 14.21
C LYS A 117 -2.72 -4.66 13.79
N PHE A 118 -3.30 -4.58 12.60
CA PHE A 118 -4.10 -3.43 12.21
C PHE A 118 -5.41 -3.42 12.99
N ALA A 119 -5.71 -2.30 13.66
CA ALA A 119 -6.94 -2.07 14.41
C ALA A 119 -7.24 -3.13 15.49
N ALA A 120 -6.21 -3.80 16.05
CA ALA A 120 -6.42 -4.81 17.10
C ALA A 120 -5.35 -4.77 18.19
N MET A 121 -4.69 -3.63 18.35
CA MET A 121 -3.65 -3.40 19.37
C MET A 121 -4.16 -2.46 20.45
N GLY A 122 -3.72 -2.67 21.69
CA GLY A 122 -4.11 -1.85 22.84
C GLY A 122 -5.56 -2.09 23.29
N THR A 123 -6.25 -1.03 23.66
CA THR A 123 -7.64 -1.09 24.17
C THR A 123 -8.66 -0.90 23.04
N GLU A 124 -9.95 -1.15 23.31
CA GLU A 124 -11.02 -0.86 22.33
C GLU A 124 -10.99 0.62 21.85
N GLN A 125 -10.55 1.55 22.70
CA GLN A 125 -10.37 2.95 22.32
C GLN A 125 -9.26 3.11 21.27
N HIS A 126 -8.14 2.38 21.39
CA HIS A 126 -7.08 2.39 20.39
C HIS A 126 -7.61 1.85 19.06
N ILE A 127 -8.36 0.74 19.07
CA ILE A 127 -8.97 0.17 17.87
C ILE A 127 -9.88 1.20 17.17
N LYS A 128 -10.77 1.83 17.92
CA LYS A 128 -11.69 2.85 17.38
C LYS A 128 -10.96 4.05 16.82
N HIS A 129 -9.93 4.51 17.54
CA HIS A 129 -9.13 5.65 17.10
C HIS A 129 -8.35 5.34 15.83
N GLU A 130 -7.75 4.15 15.75
CA GLU A 130 -7.01 3.70 14.58
C GLU A 130 -7.92 3.55 13.36
N LEU A 131 -9.07 2.89 13.51
CA LEU A 131 -10.05 2.77 12.42
C LEU A 131 -10.53 4.14 11.93
N ALA A 132 -10.88 5.05 12.84
CA ALA A 132 -11.33 6.39 12.46
C ALA A 132 -10.22 7.19 11.76
N SER A 133 -8.98 7.10 12.26
CA SER A 133 -7.84 7.80 11.67
C SER A 133 -7.52 7.26 10.29
N TRP A 134 -7.46 5.94 10.14
CA TRP A 134 -7.20 5.28 8.87
C TRP A 134 -8.30 5.60 7.86
N LEU A 135 -9.57 5.37 8.22
CA LEU A 135 -10.74 5.63 7.36
C LEU A 135 -10.80 7.08 6.89
N GLY A 136 -10.48 8.05 7.75
CA GLY A 136 -10.47 9.46 7.37
C GLY A 136 -9.42 9.78 6.31
N ASN A 137 -8.22 9.21 6.43
CA ASN A 137 -7.17 9.39 5.43
C ASN A 137 -7.51 8.66 4.13
N VAL A 138 -7.87 7.37 4.17
CA VAL A 138 -8.16 6.62 2.93
C VAL A 138 -9.43 7.11 2.22
N ALA A 139 -10.40 7.66 2.94
CA ALA A 139 -11.54 8.34 2.31
C ALA A 139 -11.10 9.60 1.56
N HIS A 140 -10.21 10.42 2.14
CA HIS A 140 -9.64 11.58 1.47
C HIS A 140 -8.91 11.21 0.17
N GLU A 141 -8.04 10.20 0.22
CA GLU A 141 -7.26 9.78 -0.95
C GLU A 141 -8.12 9.23 -2.08
N SER A 142 -9.20 8.52 -1.74
CA SER A 142 -10.02 7.79 -2.71
C SER A 142 -11.34 8.47 -3.08
N ASP A 143 -11.47 9.77 -2.81
CA ASP A 143 -12.69 10.55 -3.06
C ASP A 143 -13.92 9.90 -2.40
N ASP A 144 -13.86 9.71 -1.09
CA ASP A 144 -14.86 8.99 -0.29
C ASP A 144 -15.19 7.59 -0.82
N PHE A 145 -14.17 6.90 -1.36
CA PHE A 145 -14.25 5.60 -2.01
C PHE A 145 -15.08 5.58 -3.30
N GLU A 146 -15.17 6.71 -4.01
CA GLU A 146 -15.73 6.77 -5.35
C GLU A 146 -14.66 6.53 -6.43
N ALA A 147 -13.39 6.76 -6.12
CA ALA A 147 -12.26 6.67 -7.05
C ALA A 147 -11.34 5.47 -6.78
N GLY A 148 -11.55 4.37 -7.52
CA GLY A 148 -10.64 3.20 -7.51
C GLY A 148 -9.29 3.45 -8.22
N ARG A 149 -9.22 4.51 -9.05
CA ARG A 149 -8.10 4.90 -9.89
C ARG A 149 -8.02 6.42 -9.92
N GLU A 150 -6.80 6.95 -9.99
CA GLU A 150 -6.53 8.38 -10.12
C GLU A 150 -7.27 8.99 -11.33
N TYR A 151 -8.02 10.08 -11.10
CA TYR A 151 -8.84 10.72 -12.14
C TYR A 151 -8.04 11.26 -13.32
N LEU A 152 -6.94 11.97 -13.04
CA LEU A 152 -6.14 12.61 -14.08
C LEU A 152 -5.44 11.60 -14.98
N VAL A 153 -5.09 10.42 -14.47
CA VAL A 153 -4.47 9.38 -15.29
C VAL A 153 -5.51 8.49 -15.97
N CYS A 154 -6.56 8.08 -15.25
CA CYS A 154 -7.46 7.01 -15.69
C CYS A 154 -8.96 7.25 -15.44
N GLY A 155 -9.38 8.49 -15.21
CA GLY A 155 -10.82 8.79 -15.17
C GLY A 155 -11.46 8.67 -16.56
N ASP A 156 -10.81 9.19 -17.61
CA ASP A 156 -11.16 8.87 -19.01
C ASP A 156 -10.54 7.52 -19.37
N ARG A 157 -11.35 6.46 -19.28
CA ARG A 157 -10.92 5.08 -19.48
C ARG A 157 -11.81 4.30 -20.43
N LYS A 158 -11.22 3.25 -21.01
CA LYS A 158 -11.89 2.28 -21.87
C LYS A 158 -11.53 0.87 -21.45
N GLU A 159 -12.49 -0.03 -21.56
CA GLU A 159 -12.27 -1.47 -21.38
C GLU A 159 -12.42 -2.16 -22.73
N VAL A 160 -11.38 -2.86 -23.18
CA VAL A 160 -11.36 -3.59 -24.44
C VAL A 160 -10.68 -4.93 -24.20
N ASP A 161 -11.38 -6.03 -24.54
CA ASP A 161 -10.89 -7.41 -24.39
C ASP A 161 -10.36 -7.74 -22.98
N GLY A 162 -11.02 -7.22 -21.94
CA GLY A 162 -10.66 -7.44 -20.54
C GLY A 162 -9.46 -6.61 -20.04
N LYS A 163 -8.92 -5.71 -20.88
CA LYS A 163 -7.88 -4.77 -20.49
C LYS A 163 -8.46 -3.37 -20.25
N VAL A 164 -7.88 -2.66 -19.30
CA VAL A 164 -8.19 -1.25 -19.02
C VAL A 164 -7.17 -0.37 -19.74
N TYR A 165 -7.67 0.63 -20.45
CA TYR A 165 -6.89 1.65 -21.11
C TYR A 165 -7.24 3.02 -20.53
N CYS A 166 -6.23 3.78 -20.14
CA CYS A 166 -6.38 5.07 -19.49
C CYS A 166 -5.94 6.18 -20.43
N LYS A 167 -6.55 7.36 -20.38
CA LYS A 167 -6.12 8.54 -21.14
C LYS A 167 -5.54 9.59 -20.19
N PRO A 168 -4.21 9.60 -19.98
CA PRO A 168 -3.55 10.53 -19.07
C PRO A 168 -3.82 11.97 -19.47
N CYS A 169 -4.15 12.81 -18.51
CA CYS A 169 -4.60 14.17 -18.74
C CYS A 169 -3.93 15.16 -17.81
N ASN A 170 -3.77 16.38 -18.31
CA ASN A 170 -3.48 17.53 -17.46
C ASN A 170 -4.78 18.10 -16.91
N ASN A 171 -4.72 18.68 -15.71
CA ASN A 171 -5.88 19.28 -15.05
C ASN A 171 -6.61 20.33 -15.91
N ASP A 172 -5.87 21.17 -16.65
CA ASP A 172 -6.43 22.22 -17.51
C ASP A 172 -7.25 21.68 -18.71
N LEU A 173 -7.08 20.40 -19.03
CA LEU A 173 -7.67 19.74 -20.20
C LEU A 173 -8.68 18.65 -19.82
N TYR A 174 -8.88 18.46 -18.52
CA TYR A 174 -9.74 17.45 -17.92
C TYR A 174 -11.14 18.01 -17.63
N ASP A 175 -12.16 17.39 -18.22
CA ASP A 175 -13.56 17.68 -17.94
C ASP A 175 -14.01 16.84 -16.73
N TRP A 176 -13.87 17.41 -15.53
CA TRP A 176 -14.19 16.76 -14.27
C TRP A 176 -15.61 16.18 -14.19
N PRO A 177 -16.69 16.92 -14.55
CA PRO A 177 -18.04 16.37 -14.55
C PRO A 177 -18.24 15.13 -15.41
N ASN A 178 -17.52 14.99 -16.52
CA ASN A 178 -17.72 13.91 -17.49
C ASN A 178 -16.60 12.87 -17.48
N ASN A 179 -15.52 13.10 -16.73
CA ASN A 179 -14.28 12.30 -16.74
C ASN A 179 -13.74 12.12 -18.17
N ILE A 180 -13.65 13.21 -18.93
CA ILE A 180 -13.15 13.20 -20.32
C ILE A 180 -11.89 14.04 -20.42
N CYS A 181 -10.85 13.49 -21.07
CA CYS A 181 -9.67 14.26 -21.40
C CYS A 181 -9.74 14.75 -22.85
N SER A 182 -9.70 16.06 -23.06
CA SER A 182 -9.76 16.63 -24.41
C SER A 182 -8.52 16.30 -25.25
N VAL A 183 -7.32 16.43 -24.67
CA VAL A 183 -6.04 16.07 -25.29
C VAL A 183 -5.18 15.32 -24.27
N SER A 184 -4.81 14.09 -24.64
CA SER A 184 -3.98 13.22 -23.81
C SER A 184 -2.55 13.73 -23.68
N MET A 185 -1.92 13.49 -22.54
CA MET A 185 -0.50 13.75 -22.32
C MET A 185 0.42 12.87 -23.19
N VAL A 186 -0.07 11.72 -23.67
CA VAL A 186 0.67 10.84 -24.62
C VAL A 186 0.31 11.09 -26.09
N ALA A 187 -0.46 12.14 -26.39
CA ALA A 187 -0.82 12.47 -27.76
C ALA A 187 0.44 12.68 -28.61
N GLN A 188 0.35 12.31 -29.89
CA GLN A 188 1.46 12.40 -30.85
C GLN A 188 2.70 11.60 -30.40
N ASN A 189 2.49 10.46 -29.72
CA ASN A 189 3.55 9.61 -29.15
C ASN A 189 4.47 10.35 -28.16
N SER A 190 3.93 11.35 -27.45
CA SER A 190 4.67 11.99 -26.37
C SER A 190 4.98 10.97 -25.27
N PRO A 191 6.22 10.92 -24.75
CA PRO A 191 6.59 9.97 -23.70
C PRO A 191 5.90 10.32 -22.38
N PHE A 192 5.44 9.28 -21.68
CA PHE A 192 4.89 9.36 -20.34
C PHE A 192 5.69 8.46 -19.41
N ASN A 193 6.33 9.08 -18.43
CA ASN A 193 7.21 8.46 -17.44
C ASN A 193 6.80 8.80 -16.00
N SER A 194 5.60 9.35 -15.79
CA SER A 194 5.09 9.63 -14.45
C SER A 194 4.97 8.35 -13.63
N TYR A 195 5.19 8.46 -12.32
CA TYR A 195 5.13 7.34 -11.36
C TYR A 195 6.19 6.23 -11.60
N CYS A 196 7.26 6.56 -12.31
CA CYS A 196 8.37 5.66 -12.58
C CYS A 196 9.67 6.26 -12.04
N GLN A 197 10.17 5.71 -10.93
CA GLN A 197 11.55 5.91 -10.49
C GLN A 197 12.45 4.85 -11.15
N PRO A 198 13.65 5.20 -11.64
CA PRO A 198 14.57 4.20 -12.17
C PRO A 198 14.93 3.14 -11.12
N SER A 199 14.80 1.85 -11.46
CA SER A 199 14.94 0.72 -10.52
C SER A 199 16.33 0.56 -9.91
N PHE A 200 17.36 1.19 -10.47
CA PHE A 200 18.73 1.20 -9.95
C PHE A 200 18.94 2.24 -8.83
N GLU A 201 17.99 3.14 -8.60
CA GLU A 201 18.02 4.07 -7.48
C GLU A 201 17.28 3.43 -6.30
N PRO A 202 17.87 3.37 -5.10
CA PRO A 202 17.15 2.90 -3.93
C PRO A 202 15.98 3.86 -3.62
N PRO A 203 14.81 3.38 -3.20
CA PRO A 203 14.48 1.96 -2.98
C PRO A 203 14.20 1.19 -4.29
N GLU A 204 14.42 -0.13 -4.27
CA GLU A 204 14.07 -1.01 -5.39
C GLU A 204 12.61 -0.80 -5.80
N GLY A 205 12.38 -0.66 -7.11
CA GLY A 205 11.05 -0.49 -7.67
C GLY A 205 10.76 -1.49 -8.78
N CYS A 206 9.46 -1.70 -9.06
CA CYS A 206 9.06 -2.42 -10.27
C CYS A 206 9.74 -1.80 -11.49
N VAL A 207 10.17 -2.64 -12.44
CA VAL A 207 10.68 -2.14 -13.71
C VAL A 207 9.54 -1.40 -14.42
N CYS A 208 9.83 -0.20 -14.88
CA CYS A 208 8.91 0.64 -15.63
C CYS A 208 9.63 1.24 -16.84
N ASP A 209 8.93 1.31 -17.96
CA ASP A 209 9.44 1.84 -19.22
C ASP A 209 8.86 3.23 -19.51
N THR A 210 9.44 3.91 -20.48
CA THR A 210 8.80 5.11 -21.06
C THR A 210 7.65 4.67 -21.95
N ILE A 211 6.44 5.15 -21.65
CA ILE A 211 5.22 4.68 -22.30
C ILE A 211 4.72 5.75 -23.28
N THR A 212 4.14 5.32 -24.39
CA THR A 212 3.44 6.17 -25.35
C THR A 212 2.02 5.64 -25.54
N GLN A 213 1.20 6.37 -26.30
CA GLN A 213 -0.12 5.90 -26.69
C GLN A 213 -0.05 4.52 -27.37
N VAL A 214 -1.05 3.68 -27.12
CA VAL A 214 -1.13 2.31 -27.68
C VAL A 214 -1.41 2.29 -29.18
N GLU A 215 -2.07 3.33 -29.69
CA GLU A 215 -2.40 3.51 -31.10
C GLU A 215 -2.14 4.97 -31.52
N GLU A 216 -1.61 5.18 -32.73
CA GLU A 216 -1.44 6.53 -33.28
C GLU A 216 -2.74 7.15 -33.78
N SER A 217 -3.72 6.30 -34.10
CA SER A 217 -5.04 6.68 -34.61
C SER A 217 -6.04 5.58 -34.31
N GLY A 218 -7.30 5.93 -34.10
CA GLY A 218 -8.36 4.96 -33.83
C GLY A 218 -8.96 5.13 -32.44
N PRO A 219 -9.77 4.16 -31.99
CA PRO A 219 -10.50 4.25 -30.73
C PRO A 219 -9.60 4.39 -29.50
N LEU A 220 -8.36 3.90 -29.53
CA LEU A 220 -7.42 3.99 -28.41
C LEU A 220 -6.31 5.04 -28.63
N GLN A 221 -6.48 5.94 -29.60
CA GLN A 221 -5.59 7.08 -29.76
C GLN A 221 -5.53 7.91 -28.46
N GLY A 222 -4.31 8.17 -27.98
CA GLY A 222 -4.05 8.90 -26.75
C GLY A 222 -4.27 8.08 -25.46
N TYR A 223 -4.58 6.78 -25.55
CA TYR A 223 -4.67 5.93 -24.37
C TYR A 223 -3.38 5.13 -24.15
N ILE A 224 -3.09 4.81 -22.90
CA ILE A 224 -2.05 3.86 -22.46
C ILE A 224 -2.71 2.62 -21.87
N GLU A 225 -2.04 1.47 -21.88
CA GLU A 225 -2.51 0.31 -21.12
C GLU A 225 -2.33 0.58 -19.62
N ALA A 226 -3.39 0.46 -18.83
CA ALA A 226 -3.37 0.82 -17.41
C ALA A 226 -2.30 0.06 -16.62
N SER A 227 -2.13 -1.23 -16.93
CA SER A 227 -1.15 -2.14 -16.31
C SER A 227 0.32 -1.73 -16.55
N SER A 228 0.59 -0.81 -17.48
CA SER A 228 1.95 -0.33 -17.75
C SER A 228 2.42 0.79 -16.81
N VAL A 229 1.53 1.41 -16.03
CA VAL A 229 1.83 2.58 -15.18
C VAL A 229 1.44 2.34 -13.73
N PHE A 230 2.28 2.83 -12.82
CA PHE A 230 2.12 2.74 -11.36
C PHE A 230 1.46 3.99 -10.73
N TYR A 231 0.42 4.53 -11.37
CA TYR A 231 -0.36 5.68 -10.88
C TYR A 231 -1.23 5.33 -9.67
N GLY A 232 -1.92 6.31 -9.07
CA GLY A 232 -2.76 6.10 -7.88
C GLY A 232 -3.88 5.08 -8.06
N ARG A 233 -3.91 4.05 -7.20
CA ARG A 233 -4.99 3.05 -7.13
C ARG A 233 -5.35 2.65 -5.70
N GLY A 234 -6.58 2.19 -5.54
CA GLY A 234 -7.06 1.66 -4.26
C GLY A 234 -7.19 2.73 -3.18
N ALA A 235 -7.41 2.29 -1.94
CA ALA A 235 -7.92 3.13 -0.86
C ALA A 235 -6.94 4.24 -0.45
N ILE A 236 -5.63 4.04 -0.64
CA ILE A 236 -4.59 5.02 -0.30
C ILE A 236 -3.99 5.69 -1.55
N GLN A 237 -4.61 5.53 -2.72
CA GLN A 237 -4.04 5.95 -4.01
C GLN A 237 -2.57 5.53 -4.16
N LEU A 238 -2.29 4.24 -3.94
CA LEU A 238 -0.93 3.69 -3.99
C LEU A 238 -0.28 4.08 -5.32
N SER A 239 0.80 4.83 -5.24
CA SER A 239 1.47 5.46 -6.37
C SER A 239 2.96 5.17 -6.34
N TRP A 240 3.60 5.20 -7.52
CA TRP A 240 5.02 4.91 -7.76
C TRP A 240 5.41 3.43 -7.73
N ASN A 241 6.22 3.04 -8.71
CA ASN A 241 6.71 1.68 -8.91
C ASN A 241 7.40 1.05 -7.68
N TYR A 242 8.07 1.84 -6.83
CA TYR A 242 8.68 1.36 -5.60
C TYR A 242 7.68 1.07 -4.47
N ASN A 243 6.51 1.70 -4.46
CA ASN A 243 5.46 1.36 -3.50
C ASN A 243 4.69 0.13 -3.94
N TYR A 244 4.49 -0.06 -5.24
CA TYR A 244 3.82 -1.26 -5.78
C TYR A 244 4.58 -2.56 -5.47
N ILE A 245 5.91 -2.60 -5.64
CA ILE A 245 6.71 -3.79 -5.31
C ILE A 245 6.65 -4.12 -3.80
N ARG A 246 6.69 -3.09 -2.94
CA ARG A 246 6.61 -3.27 -1.48
C ARG A 246 5.23 -3.76 -1.03
N ALA A 247 4.16 -3.16 -1.56
CA ALA A 247 2.81 -3.63 -1.34
C ALA A 247 2.63 -5.07 -1.84
N SER A 248 3.26 -5.43 -2.97
CA SER A 248 3.23 -6.79 -3.49
C SER A 248 3.85 -7.77 -2.50
N TYR A 249 5.01 -7.45 -1.91
CA TYR A 249 5.60 -8.27 -0.85
C TYR A 249 4.70 -8.41 0.38
N SER A 250 4.19 -7.30 0.92
CA SER A 250 3.36 -7.31 2.14
C SER A 250 2.07 -8.11 1.95
N LEU A 251 1.37 -7.93 0.83
CA LEU A 251 0.06 -8.55 0.62
C LEU A 251 0.14 -9.96 0.05
N THR A 252 1.14 -10.26 -0.78
CA THR A 252 1.19 -11.51 -1.56
C THR A 252 2.39 -12.40 -1.22
N GLY A 253 3.40 -11.86 -0.52
CA GLY A 253 4.68 -12.54 -0.28
C GLY A 253 5.56 -12.67 -1.53
N LYS A 254 5.21 -12.00 -2.63
CA LYS A 254 5.95 -11.99 -3.90
C LYS A 254 6.16 -10.55 -4.37
N SER A 255 7.33 -10.23 -4.91
CA SER A 255 7.61 -8.89 -5.47
C SER A 255 6.83 -8.58 -6.74
N ASP A 256 6.54 -9.61 -7.54
CA ASP A 256 6.18 -9.44 -8.94
C ASP A 256 4.67 -9.34 -9.18
N THR A 257 3.81 -9.70 -8.22
CA THR A 257 2.35 -9.70 -8.39
C THR A 257 1.84 -8.35 -8.90
N PHE A 258 2.15 -7.26 -8.20
CA PHE A 258 1.70 -5.93 -8.63
C PHE A 258 2.65 -5.23 -9.59
N CYS A 259 3.89 -5.73 -9.77
CA CYS A 259 4.76 -5.26 -10.85
C CYS A 259 4.31 -5.77 -12.21
N ASN A 260 3.81 -7.02 -12.27
CA ASN A 260 3.30 -7.64 -13.49
C ASN A 260 1.89 -7.13 -13.84
N ASP A 261 1.07 -6.86 -12.83
CA ASP A 261 -0.27 -6.33 -13.03
C ASP A 261 -0.70 -5.38 -11.89
N PRO A 262 -0.38 -4.07 -12.00
CA PRO A 262 -0.80 -3.09 -11.01
C PRO A 262 -2.32 -2.83 -11.02
N GLU A 263 -3.06 -3.24 -12.06
CA GLU A 263 -4.53 -3.10 -12.10
C GLU A 263 -5.23 -3.97 -11.05
N LEU A 264 -4.59 -5.03 -10.55
CA LEU A 264 -5.11 -5.85 -9.46
C LEU A 264 -5.53 -5.02 -8.24
N VAL A 265 -4.84 -3.91 -7.96
CA VAL A 265 -5.15 -2.99 -6.85
C VAL A 265 -6.50 -2.28 -7.05
N ALA A 266 -6.91 -2.05 -8.29
CA ALA A 266 -8.18 -1.38 -8.63
C ALA A 266 -9.27 -2.37 -9.10
N GLN A 267 -9.00 -3.67 -9.10
CA GLN A 267 -9.91 -4.72 -9.55
C GLN A 267 -10.18 -5.80 -8.49
N THR A 268 -9.39 -5.84 -7.41
CA THR A 268 -9.57 -6.83 -6.33
C THR A 268 -9.87 -6.08 -5.03
N PRO A 269 -11.08 -6.22 -4.45
CA PRO A 269 -11.45 -5.54 -3.20
C PRO A 269 -10.43 -5.70 -2.08
N GLU A 270 -9.91 -6.91 -1.87
CA GLU A 270 -8.91 -7.20 -0.84
C GLU A 270 -7.60 -6.44 -1.06
N TYR A 271 -7.19 -6.21 -2.31
CA TYR A 271 -5.98 -5.44 -2.61
C TYR A 271 -6.23 -3.94 -2.60
N ALA A 272 -7.42 -3.49 -3.00
CA ALA A 272 -7.81 -2.07 -2.90
C ALA A 272 -7.74 -1.58 -1.45
N TRP A 273 -8.25 -2.38 -0.51
CA TRP A 273 -8.15 -2.08 0.93
C TRP A 273 -6.79 -2.45 1.52
N GLY A 274 -6.27 -3.61 1.13
CA GLY A 274 -5.02 -4.17 1.67
C GLY A 274 -3.84 -3.25 1.41
N THR A 275 -3.77 -2.57 0.27
CA THR A 275 -2.70 -1.59 -0.01
C THR A 275 -2.73 -0.41 0.94
N GLY A 276 -3.92 0.05 1.33
CA GLY A 276 -4.09 1.07 2.37
C GLY A 276 -3.71 0.59 3.78
N ILE A 277 -3.99 -0.67 4.11
CA ILE A 277 -3.56 -1.27 5.39
C ILE A 277 -2.04 -1.44 5.41
N TYR A 278 -1.44 -1.99 4.34
CA TYR A 278 0.00 -2.12 4.17
C TYR A 278 0.68 -0.76 4.39
N PHE A 279 0.25 0.27 3.68
CA PHE A 279 0.86 1.59 3.78
C PHE A 279 0.78 2.11 5.21
N TRP A 280 -0.39 2.01 5.83
CA TRP A 280 -0.61 2.47 7.20
C TRP A 280 0.29 1.77 8.23
N MET A 281 0.48 0.46 8.06
CA MET A 281 1.20 -0.38 9.02
C MET A 281 2.71 -0.40 8.81
N GLU A 282 3.17 -0.33 7.56
CA GLU A 282 4.56 -0.65 7.18
C GLU A 282 5.29 0.47 6.46
N ASN A 283 4.60 1.43 5.83
CA ASN A 283 5.28 2.56 5.23
C ASN A 283 5.85 3.46 6.33
N GLN A 284 7.15 3.71 6.25
CA GLN A 284 7.87 4.48 7.24
C GLN A 284 8.26 5.86 6.73
N LYS A 285 8.13 6.85 7.59
CA LYS A 285 8.76 8.17 7.48
C LYS A 285 9.36 8.51 8.84
N ASP A 286 10.61 8.95 8.85
CA ASP A 286 11.35 9.32 10.07
C ASP A 286 11.31 8.25 11.20
N GLY A 287 11.32 6.96 10.81
CA GLY A 287 11.31 5.82 11.74
C GLY A 287 9.96 5.52 12.40
N SER A 288 8.87 6.06 11.85
CA SER A 288 7.51 5.80 12.32
C SER A 288 6.54 5.49 11.18
N THR A 289 5.39 4.92 11.54
CA THR A 289 4.31 4.52 10.64
C THR A 289 3.02 5.22 11.05
N CYS A 290 2.04 5.32 10.16
CA CYS A 290 0.74 5.90 10.52
C CYS A 290 0.08 5.12 11.66
N HIS A 291 0.20 3.79 11.68
CA HIS A 291 -0.21 2.94 12.78
C HIS A 291 0.35 3.41 14.14
N LYS A 292 1.67 3.61 14.22
CA LYS A 292 2.34 4.05 15.45
C LYS A 292 1.89 5.45 15.88
N GLU A 293 1.71 6.39 14.95
CA GLU A 293 1.26 7.74 15.28
C GLU A 293 -0.21 7.77 15.72
N SER A 294 -1.08 7.03 15.03
CA SER A 294 -2.48 6.91 15.40
C SER A 294 -2.67 6.27 16.77
N LEU A 295 -1.89 5.23 17.12
CA LEU A 295 -1.94 4.63 18.45
C LEU A 295 -1.48 5.57 19.58
N LYS A 296 -0.72 6.63 19.27
CA LYS A 296 -0.37 7.71 20.22
C LYS A 296 -1.44 8.80 20.28
N GLY A 297 -2.47 8.73 19.43
CA GLY A 297 -3.48 9.77 19.28
C GLY A 297 -3.06 10.94 18.37
N ASP A 298 -2.04 10.76 17.54
CA ASP A 298 -1.49 11.81 16.68
C ASP A 298 -1.94 11.64 15.21
N PHE A 299 -3.10 12.22 14.89
CA PHE A 299 -3.61 12.28 13.51
C PHE A 299 -2.75 13.17 12.59
N GLY A 300 -2.07 14.19 13.13
CA GLY A 300 -1.15 15.02 12.34
C GLY A 300 0.07 14.22 11.88
N GLY A 301 0.58 13.35 12.76
CA GLY A 301 1.63 12.40 12.45
C GLY A 301 1.26 11.41 11.34
N THR A 302 0.00 10.95 11.30
CA THR A 302 -0.47 10.07 10.21
C THR A 302 -0.46 10.78 8.86
N LEU A 303 -0.91 12.04 8.83
CA LEU A 303 -0.91 12.87 7.62
C LEU A 303 0.51 13.18 7.14
N ASN A 304 1.40 13.50 8.08
CA ASN A 304 2.80 13.76 7.75
C ASN A 304 3.46 12.54 7.07
N ASN A 305 3.15 11.33 7.53
CA ASN A 305 3.64 10.10 6.92
C ASN A 305 3.07 9.84 5.52
N ILE A 306 1.80 10.17 5.28
CA ILE A 306 1.14 9.98 3.97
C ILE A 306 1.62 11.02 2.96
N ASN A 307 1.48 12.32 3.26
CA ASN A 307 1.77 13.39 2.30
C ASN A 307 2.36 14.66 2.92
N GLY A 308 3.09 14.54 4.04
CA GLY A 308 3.60 15.71 4.77
C GLY A 308 4.55 16.62 3.99
N GLY A 309 5.18 16.15 2.91
CA GLY A 309 6.01 17.00 2.05
C GLY A 309 5.22 18.05 1.26
N LEU A 310 3.91 17.84 1.07
CA LEU A 310 3.01 18.74 0.37
C LEU A 310 1.99 19.40 1.31
N GLU A 311 1.59 18.70 2.37
CA GLU A 311 0.42 19.08 3.18
C GLU A 311 0.74 19.51 4.62
N CYS A 312 1.98 19.34 5.07
CA CYS A 312 2.42 19.78 6.39
C CYS A 312 3.33 21.01 6.29
N PRO A 313 3.29 21.93 7.27
CA PRO A 313 4.27 23.02 7.36
C PRO A 313 5.70 22.46 7.41
N ALA A 314 6.61 23.11 6.69
CA ALA A 314 8.05 22.85 6.73
C ALA A 314 8.69 23.32 8.03
#